data_AF-A0A6J0ZYE9-F1
#
_entry.id   AF-A0A6J0ZYE9-F1
#
_cell.length_a   1.000
_cell.length_b   1.000
_cell.length_c   1.000
_cell.angle_alpha   90.00
_cell.angle_beta   90.00
_cell.angle_gamma   90.00
#
_symmetry.space_group_name_H-M   'P 1'
#
loop_
_entity.id
_entity.type
_entity.pdbx_description
1 polymer ?
#
loop_
_entity_poly.entity_id
_entity_poly.type
_entity_poly.pdbx_seq_one_letter_code
_entity_poly.pdbx_strand_id
1 'polypeptide(L)'
;MALSIVRGLLQQYVQSLFNEGIINDQFFHIQHLKMVGRADHFVQLINTYCLDVETILSQLESYIDLPNVDFSNLAALATEVGERSSCIGAEHVRLACLDLTRACDQMQKQNIRQALSWTKNEFARTRNKLQVLVQWLLNLSALAASNADGAEDYEARSKTAKIECYQVVFLNVSRILVISLGKWYYLLNYNKQSNSNNFIFLI
;
A
#
# COMPACT_ATOMS: atom_id res chain seq x y z
N MET A 1 1.46 -22.56 -26.98
CA MET A 1 2.74 -22.86 -26.28
C MET A 1 3.40 -21.63 -25.66
N ALA A 2 3.47 -20.47 -26.34
CA ALA A 2 4.10 -19.27 -25.77
C ALA A 2 3.44 -18.74 -24.47
N LEU A 3 2.10 -18.76 -24.39
CA LEU A 3 1.35 -18.26 -23.23
C LEU A 3 1.65 -19.01 -21.92
N SER A 4 1.82 -20.34 -21.99
CA SER A 4 2.10 -21.16 -20.80
C SER A 4 3.53 -20.94 -20.28
N ILE A 5 4.49 -20.71 -21.17
CA ILE A 5 5.88 -20.39 -20.80
C ILE A 5 5.94 -19.03 -20.08
N VAL A 6 5.31 -18.00 -20.65
CA VAL A 6 5.28 -16.64 -20.05
C VAL A 6 4.59 -16.66 -18.68
N ARG A 7 3.50 -17.42 -18.52
CA ARG A 7 2.83 -17.62 -17.22
C ARG A 7 3.75 -18.26 -16.18
N GLY A 8 4.48 -19.31 -16.55
CA GLY A 8 5.41 -19.97 -15.65
C GLY A 8 6.55 -19.05 -15.20
N LEU A 9 7.12 -18.28 -16.12
CA LEU A 9 8.16 -17.29 -15.82
C LEU A 9 7.65 -16.16 -14.91
N LEU A 10 6.43 -15.67 -15.14
CA LEU A 10 5.81 -14.69 -14.25
C LEU A 10 5.65 -15.22 -12.82
N GLN A 11 5.18 -16.47 -12.66
CA GLN A 11 5.06 -17.09 -11.34
C GLN A 11 6.42 -17.22 -10.64
N GLN A 12 7.46 -17.64 -11.37
CA GLN A 12 8.82 -17.69 -10.82
C GLN A 12 9.33 -16.31 -10.42
N TYR A 13 9.06 -15.29 -11.22
CA TYR A 13 9.45 -13.91 -10.90
C TYR A 13 8.77 -13.40 -9.62
N VAL A 14 7.45 -13.59 -9.50
CA VAL A 14 6.71 -13.23 -8.28
C VAL A 14 7.24 -13.98 -7.06
N GLN A 15 7.55 -15.27 -7.20
CA GLN A 15 8.16 -16.04 -6.11
C GLN A 15 9.53 -15.48 -5.72
N SER A 16 10.34 -15.02 -6.67
CA SER A 16 11.60 -14.33 -6.38
C SER A 16 11.36 -13.06 -5.57
N LEU A 17 10.37 -12.24 -5.94
CA LEU A 17 10.04 -11.02 -5.20
C LEU A 17 9.62 -11.32 -3.75
N PHE A 18 8.89 -12.41 -3.54
CA PHE A 18 8.51 -12.85 -2.21
C PHE A 18 9.71 -13.33 -1.39
N ASN A 19 10.57 -14.16 -1.98
CA ASN A 19 11.77 -14.67 -1.32
C ASN A 19 12.75 -13.56 -0.94
N GLU A 20 12.80 -12.48 -1.74
CA GLU A 20 13.59 -11.28 -1.46
C GLU A 20 12.93 -10.34 -0.42
N GLY A 21 11.72 -10.65 0.06
CA GLY A 21 10.97 -9.85 1.03
C GLY A 21 10.37 -8.56 0.47
N ILE A 22 10.32 -8.42 -0.87
CA ILE A 22 9.77 -7.22 -1.53
C ILE A 22 8.26 -7.19 -1.42
N ILE A 23 7.65 -8.37 -1.59
CA ILE A 23 6.22 -8.58 -1.46
C ILE A 23 5.92 -9.62 -0.39
N ASN A 24 4.72 -9.60 0.18
CA ASN A 24 4.23 -10.59 1.15
C ASN A 24 3.00 -11.35 0.62
N ASP A 25 2.38 -12.16 1.49
CA ASP A 25 1.21 -12.99 1.17
C ASP A 25 -0.01 -12.18 0.69
N GLN A 26 -0.13 -10.92 1.13
CA GLN A 26 -1.20 -10.02 0.68
C GLN A 26 -1.10 -9.78 -0.83
N PHE A 27 0.11 -9.68 -1.39
CA PHE A 27 0.32 -9.50 -2.82
C PHE A 27 -0.18 -10.72 -3.60
N PHE A 28 0.10 -11.93 -3.14
CA PHE A 28 -0.40 -13.17 -3.75
C PHE A 28 -1.92 -13.25 -3.74
N HIS A 29 -2.55 -12.87 -2.62
CA HIS A 29 -4.01 -12.83 -2.52
C HIS A 29 -4.62 -11.88 -3.57
N ILE A 30 -4.08 -10.68 -3.71
CA ILE A 30 -4.56 -9.69 -4.68
C ILE A 30 -4.31 -10.15 -6.11
N GLN A 31 -3.12 -10.70 -6.39
CA GLN A 31 -2.78 -11.22 -7.71
C GLN A 31 -3.72 -12.36 -8.11
N HIS A 32 -3.96 -13.33 -7.22
CA HIS A 32 -4.85 -14.46 -7.49
C HIS A 32 -6.29 -14.00 -7.78
N LEU A 33 -6.79 -13.03 -7.01
CA LEU A 33 -8.12 -12.45 -7.22
C LEU A 33 -8.26 -11.68 -8.54
N LYS A 34 -7.20 -10.99 -8.99
CA LYS A 34 -7.26 -10.12 -10.17
C LYS A 34 -6.79 -10.78 -11.47
N MET A 35 -6.04 -11.89 -11.41
CA MET A 35 -5.58 -12.62 -12.60
C MET A 35 -6.67 -13.46 -13.28
N VAL A 36 -7.84 -13.62 -12.66
CA VAL A 36 -9.04 -14.17 -13.31
C VAL A 36 -9.63 -13.12 -14.26
N GLY A 37 -9.01 -12.99 -15.43
CA GLY A 37 -9.53 -12.18 -16.55
C GLY A 37 -9.40 -10.66 -16.43
N ARG A 38 -8.60 -10.12 -15.49
CA ARG A 38 -8.48 -8.67 -15.24
C ARG A 38 -7.04 -8.21 -14.95
N ALA A 39 -6.10 -8.59 -15.82
CA ALA A 39 -4.70 -8.19 -15.71
C ALA A 39 -4.54 -6.65 -15.73
N ASP A 40 -5.38 -5.95 -16.49
CA ASP A 40 -5.51 -4.49 -16.56
C ASP A 40 -5.80 -3.86 -15.20
N HIS A 41 -6.73 -4.42 -14.42
CA HIS A 41 -7.06 -3.91 -13.08
C HIS A 41 -5.92 -4.10 -12.07
N PHE A 42 -5.11 -5.15 -12.23
CA PHE A 42 -3.96 -5.38 -11.38
C PHE A 42 -2.80 -4.43 -11.76
N VAL A 43 -2.58 -4.22 -13.05
CA VAL A 43 -1.64 -3.20 -13.56
C VAL A 43 -2.03 -1.80 -13.06
N GLN A 44 -3.31 -1.44 -13.15
CA GLN A 44 -3.79 -0.15 -12.65
C GLN A 44 -3.53 0.00 -11.15
N LEU A 45 -3.79 -1.05 -10.36
CA LEU A 45 -3.53 -1.02 -8.91
C LEU A 45 -2.07 -0.74 -8.60
N ILE A 46 -1.14 -1.41 -9.28
CA ILE A 46 0.30 -1.23 -9.09
C ILE A 46 0.72 0.19 -9.48
N ASN A 47 0.22 0.69 -10.61
CA ASN A 47 0.54 2.04 -11.08
C ASN A 47 0.00 3.12 -10.14
N THR A 48 -1.25 3.01 -9.68
CA THR A 48 -1.82 3.93 -8.68
C THR A 48 -1.02 3.90 -7.38
N TYR A 49 -0.66 2.71 -6.87
CA TYR A 49 0.21 2.60 -5.71
C TYR A 49 1.54 3.34 -5.90
N CYS A 50 2.21 3.13 -7.04
CA CYS A 50 3.49 3.78 -7.32
C CYS A 50 3.36 5.31 -7.38
N LEU A 51 2.33 5.81 -8.07
CA LEU A 51 2.09 7.25 -8.20
C LEU A 51 1.78 7.90 -6.85
N ASP A 52 0.91 7.27 -6.05
CA ASP A 52 0.53 7.77 -4.74
C ASP A 52 1.74 7.86 -3.81
N VAL A 53 2.51 6.77 -3.68
CA VAL A 53 3.68 6.72 -2.80
C VAL A 53 4.76 7.70 -3.25
N GLU A 54 5.02 7.80 -4.55
CA GLU A 54 5.97 8.79 -5.10
C GLU A 54 5.56 10.23 -4.75
N THR A 55 4.27 10.54 -4.85
CA THR A 55 3.71 11.86 -4.51
C THR A 55 3.92 12.18 -3.03
N ILE A 56 3.59 11.24 -2.14
CA ILE A 56 3.71 11.44 -0.69
C ILE A 56 5.19 11.59 -0.28
N LEU A 57 6.08 10.75 -0.81
CA LEU A 57 7.51 10.84 -0.51
C LEU A 57 8.10 12.19 -0.96
N SER A 58 7.62 12.73 -2.09
CA SER A 58 8.00 14.06 -2.57
C SER A 58 7.45 15.17 -1.67
N GLN A 59 6.21 15.03 -1.18
CA GLN A 59 5.63 15.96 -0.22
C GLN A 59 6.41 15.97 1.10
N LEU A 60 6.72 14.79 1.64
CA LEU A 60 7.54 14.62 2.84
C LEU A 60 8.89 15.35 2.70
N GLU A 61 9.58 15.17 1.58
CA GLU A 61 10.84 15.85 1.29
C GLU A 61 10.68 17.37 1.30
N SER A 62 9.63 17.89 0.63
CA SER A 62 9.36 19.33 0.57
C SER A 62 9.03 19.93 1.95
N TYR A 63 8.34 19.19 2.82
CA TYR A 63 7.92 19.66 4.13
C TYR A 63 9.04 19.64 5.16
N ILE A 64 10.01 18.73 5.05
CA ILE A 64 11.16 18.67 5.96
C ILE A 64 12.08 19.90 5.81
N ASP A 65 12.15 20.46 4.60
CA ASP A 65 12.98 21.62 4.28
C ASP A 65 12.37 22.96 4.71
N LEU A 66 11.11 22.96 5.18
CA LEU A 66 10.49 24.15 5.74
C LEU A 66 11.18 24.59 7.05
N PRO A 67 11.23 25.90 7.33
CA PRO A 67 11.76 26.41 8.60
C PRO A 67 10.93 25.91 9.78
N ASN A 68 9.60 26.01 9.69
CA ASN A 68 8.64 25.50 10.68
C ASN A 68 8.04 24.18 10.18
N VAL A 69 8.62 23.06 10.63
CA VAL A 69 8.18 21.72 10.23
C VAL A 69 7.04 21.26 11.12
N ASP A 70 5.93 20.86 10.51
CA ASP A 70 4.85 20.15 11.20
C ASP A 70 5.16 18.64 11.23
N PHE A 71 5.74 18.19 12.35
CA PHE A 71 6.09 16.78 12.54
C PHE A 71 4.86 15.87 12.61
N SER A 72 3.70 16.37 13.04
CA SER A 72 2.46 15.60 13.07
C SER A 72 1.99 15.30 11.66
N ASN A 73 2.07 16.30 10.77
CA ASN A 73 1.74 16.11 9.36
C ASN A 73 2.73 15.15 8.67
N LEU A 74 4.03 15.26 8.96
CA LEU A 74 5.03 14.30 8.45
C LEU A 74 4.76 12.86 8.91
N ALA A 75 4.41 12.67 10.18
CA ALA A 75 4.08 11.34 10.72
C ALA A 75 2.82 10.76 10.07
N ALA A 76 1.82 11.60 9.79
CA ALA A 76 0.60 11.19 9.08
C ALA A 76 0.91 10.73 7.66
N LEU A 77 1.67 11.52 6.89
CA LEU A 77 2.11 11.15 5.53
C LEU A 77 2.95 9.88 5.51
N ALA A 78 3.89 9.73 6.46
CA ALA A 78 4.68 8.51 6.60
C ALA A 78 3.76 7.31 6.84
N THR A 79 2.84 7.41 7.80
CA THR A 79 1.87 6.34 8.08
C THR A 79 1.04 5.96 6.84
N GLU A 80 0.63 6.95 6.04
CA GLU A 80 -0.12 6.75 4.81
C GLU A 80 0.66 5.94 3.75
N VAL A 81 1.97 6.14 3.65
CA VAL A 81 2.86 5.30 2.79
C VAL A 81 2.84 3.85 3.27
N GLY A 82 2.90 3.64 4.59
CA GLY A 82 2.86 2.32 5.21
C GLY A 82 1.54 1.61 4.98
N GLU A 83 0.43 2.33 5.11
CA GLU A 83 -0.92 1.81 4.85
C GLU A 83 -1.10 1.41 3.39
N ARG A 84 -0.73 2.29 2.44
CA ARG A 84 -0.78 1.96 1.00
C ARG A 84 0.10 0.76 0.65
N SER A 85 1.29 0.67 1.24
CA SER A 85 2.22 -0.43 1.02
C SER A 85 1.68 -1.74 1.59
N SER A 86 1.05 -1.69 2.77
CA SER A 86 0.35 -2.84 3.36
C SER A 86 -0.81 -3.32 2.48
N CYS A 87 -1.61 -2.39 1.93
CA CYS A 87 -2.76 -2.70 1.10
C CYS A 87 -2.42 -3.49 -0.17
N ILE A 88 -1.27 -3.22 -0.79
CA ILE A 88 -0.81 -3.96 -1.99
C ILE A 88 0.11 -5.15 -1.65
N GLY A 89 0.58 -5.24 -0.40
CA GLY A 89 1.55 -6.24 0.03
C GLY A 89 2.99 -5.91 -0.33
N ALA A 90 3.34 -4.63 -0.51
CA ALA A 90 4.71 -4.15 -0.70
C ALA A 90 5.44 -4.09 0.65
N GLU A 91 5.85 -5.25 1.14
CA GLU A 91 6.37 -5.46 2.49
C GLU A 91 7.63 -4.66 2.77
N HIS A 92 8.57 -4.62 1.82
CA HIS A 92 9.84 -3.95 2.05
C HIS A 92 9.69 -2.44 2.28
N VAL A 93 8.82 -1.79 1.49
CA VAL A 93 8.49 -0.37 1.66
C VAL A 93 7.71 -0.16 2.96
N ARG A 94 6.78 -1.06 3.30
CA ARG A 94 6.03 -1.02 4.57
C ARG A 94 6.97 -1.06 5.77
N LEU A 95 7.99 -1.92 5.74
CA LEU A 95 8.97 -2.03 6.83
C LEU A 95 9.87 -0.80 6.93
N ALA A 96 10.42 -0.30 5.81
CA ALA A 96 11.22 0.93 5.79
C ALA A 96 10.42 2.14 6.31
N CYS A 97 9.13 2.18 6.00
CA CYS A 97 8.22 3.22 6.46
C CYS A 97 8.01 3.23 7.99
N LEU A 98 8.13 2.09 8.69
CA LEU A 98 8.05 2.06 10.15
C LEU A 98 9.15 2.90 10.81
N ASP A 99 10.36 2.85 10.26
CA ASP A 99 11.49 3.65 10.76
C ASP A 99 11.31 5.13 10.43
N LEU A 100 10.70 5.46 9.28
CA LEU A 100 10.33 6.82 8.93
C LEU A 100 9.29 7.41 9.89
N THR A 101 8.22 6.67 10.19
CA THR A 101 7.20 7.10 11.16
C THR A 101 7.83 7.31 12.54
N ARG A 102 8.68 6.38 13.00
CA ARG A 102 9.40 6.52 14.27
C ARG A 102 10.30 7.75 14.28
N ALA A 103 10.99 8.04 13.17
CA ALA A 103 11.82 9.24 13.05
C ALA A 103 10.98 10.53 13.12
N CYS A 104 9.78 10.53 12.54
CA CYS A 104 8.83 11.65 12.66
C CYS A 104 8.40 11.88 14.12
N ASP A 105 8.11 10.81 14.86
CA ASP A 105 7.71 10.87 16.28
C ASP A 105 8.84 11.43 17.18
N GLN A 106 10.09 11.19 16.83
CA GLN A 106 11.26 11.69 17.56
C GLN A 106 11.55 13.18 17.27
N MET A 107 10.87 13.80 16.31
CA MET A 107 10.99 15.22 15.95
C MET A 107 12.41 15.68 15.60
N GLN A 108 13.25 14.77 15.11
CA GLN A 108 14.64 15.05 14.72
C GLN A 108 14.76 15.13 13.19
N LYS A 109 14.90 16.34 12.64
CA LYS A 109 14.95 16.57 11.18
C LYS A 109 16.01 15.70 10.47
N GLN A 110 17.19 15.52 11.08
CA GLN A 110 18.26 14.70 10.49
C GLN A 110 17.86 13.23 10.38
N ASN A 111 17.26 12.67 11.43
CA ASN A 111 16.81 11.27 11.43
C ASN A 111 15.68 11.07 10.41
N ILE A 112 14.77 12.03 10.29
CA ILE A 112 13.69 11.98 9.30
C ILE A 112 14.28 12.02 7.88
N ARG A 113 15.26 12.88 7.60
CA ARG A 113 15.94 12.92 6.29
C ARG A 113 16.61 11.59 5.95
N GLN A 114 17.30 10.99 6.90
CA GLN A 114 17.96 9.70 6.72
C GLN A 114 16.93 8.59 6.46
N ALA A 115 15.89 8.50 7.28
CA ALA A 115 14.83 7.50 7.14
C ALA A 115 14.02 7.70 5.84
N LEU A 116 13.80 8.95 5.42
CA LEU A 116 13.13 9.27 4.16
C LEU A 116 13.99 8.87 2.97
N SER A 117 15.29 9.16 3.01
CA SER A 117 16.23 8.74 1.96
C SER A 117 16.26 7.21 1.82
N TRP A 118 16.32 6.50 2.95
CA TRP A 118 16.23 5.03 2.99
C TRP A 118 14.91 4.53 2.39
N THR A 119 13.78 5.11 2.81
CA THR A 119 12.45 4.73 2.31
C THR A 119 12.30 4.99 0.81
N LYS A 120 12.82 6.11 0.30
CA LYS A 120 12.85 6.42 -1.14
C LYS A 120 13.66 5.40 -1.93
N ASN A 121 14.82 4.98 -1.41
CA ASN A 121 15.63 3.95 -2.04
C ASN A 121 14.89 2.61 -2.10
N GLU A 122 14.28 2.18 -1.00
CA GLU A 122 13.54 0.91 -0.98
C GLU A 122 12.26 0.96 -1.81
N PHE A 123 11.59 2.11 -1.87
CA PHE A 123 10.51 2.34 -2.80
C PHE A 123 10.97 2.26 -4.25
N ALA A 124 12.07 2.89 -4.63
CA ALA A 124 12.59 2.84 -6.00
C ALA A 124 12.94 1.40 -6.42
N ARG A 125 13.58 0.62 -5.53
CA ARG A 125 13.90 -0.80 -5.77
C ARG A 125 12.64 -1.64 -5.96
N THR A 126 11.64 -1.43 -5.10
CA THR A 126 10.35 -2.13 -5.17
C THR A 126 9.59 -1.75 -6.44
N ARG A 127 9.48 -0.45 -6.75
CA ARG A 127 8.83 0.07 -7.95
C ARG A 127 9.44 -0.51 -9.21
N ASN A 128 10.76 -0.51 -9.35
CA ASN A 128 11.43 -1.04 -10.55
C ASN A 128 11.04 -2.49 -10.82
N LYS A 129 10.96 -3.30 -9.77
CA LYS A 129 10.57 -4.71 -9.87
C LYS A 129 9.07 -4.91 -10.13
N LEU A 130 8.22 -4.09 -9.51
CA LEU A 130 6.79 -4.08 -9.82
C LEU A 130 6.51 -3.63 -11.26
N GLN A 131 7.30 -2.70 -11.81
CA GLN A 131 7.17 -2.26 -13.20
C GLN A 131 7.57 -3.34 -14.20
N VAL A 132 8.60 -4.15 -13.89
CA VAL A 132 8.89 -5.36 -14.67
C VAL A 132 7.68 -6.29 -14.64
N LEU A 133 7.07 -6.52 -13.47
CA LEU A 133 5.86 -7.34 -13.36
C LEU A 133 4.70 -6.80 -14.22
N VAL A 134 4.46 -5.49 -14.19
CA VAL A 134 3.46 -4.81 -15.04
C VAL A 134 3.72 -5.05 -16.52
N GLN A 135 4.96 -4.91 -16.97
CA GLN A 135 5.32 -5.16 -18.38
C GLN A 135 5.01 -6.60 -18.80
N TRP A 136 5.32 -7.58 -17.95
CA TRP A 136 5.01 -8.98 -18.22
C TRP A 136 3.50 -9.27 -18.26
N LEU A 137 2.72 -8.64 -17.36
CA LEU A 137 1.26 -8.74 -17.37
C LEU A 137 0.63 -8.17 -18.64
N LEU A 138 1.11 -7.01 -19.10
CA LEU A 138 0.64 -6.39 -20.33
C LEU A 138 0.97 -7.27 -21.54
N ASN A 139 2.19 -7.78 -21.64
CA ASN A 139 2.58 -8.72 -22.70
C ASN A 139 1.70 -9.98 -22.70
N LEU A 140 1.37 -10.51 -21.53
CA LEU A 140 0.50 -11.67 -21.39
C LEU A 140 -0.93 -11.36 -21.85
N SER A 141 -1.48 -10.19 -21.52
CA SER A 141 -2.80 -9.77 -22.01
C SER A 141 -2.84 -9.58 -23.52
N ALA A 142 -1.79 -9.01 -24.12
CA ALA A 142 -1.67 -8.83 -25.56
C ALA A 142 -1.58 -10.20 -26.29
N LEU A 143 -0.78 -11.13 -25.77
CA LEU A 143 -0.67 -12.49 -26.30
C LEU A 143 -1.97 -13.30 -26.11
N ALA A 144 -2.75 -13.03 -25.07
CA ALA A 144 -4.05 -13.66 -24.88
C ALA A 144 -5.08 -13.13 -25.89
N ALA A 145 -5.08 -11.82 -26.15
CA ALA A 145 -5.95 -11.20 -27.15
C ALA A 145 -5.65 -11.66 -28.58
N SER A 146 -4.37 -11.86 -28.94
CA SER A 146 -3.98 -12.34 -30.27
C SER A 146 -4.31 -13.82 -30.52
N ASN A 147 -4.59 -14.59 -29.46
CA ASN A 147 -4.96 -16.02 -29.57
C ASN A 147 -6.49 -16.24 -29.46
N ALA A 148 -7.26 -15.18 -29.21
CA ALA A 148 -8.71 -15.24 -29.10
C ALA A 148 -9.36 -14.94 -30.47
N ASP A 149 -9.27 -15.90 -31.39
CA ASP A 149 -10.24 -15.99 -32.48
C ASP A 149 -11.57 -16.52 -31.89
N GLY A 150 -12.50 -15.59 -31.64
CA GLY A 150 -13.92 -15.86 -31.40
C GLY A 150 -14.33 -16.19 -29.96
N ALA A 151 -15.01 -15.23 -29.30
CA ALA A 151 -16.25 -15.43 -28.52
C ALA A 151 -16.57 -14.12 -27.79
N GLU A 152 -17.52 -13.34 -28.28
CA GLU A 152 -18.13 -12.23 -27.52
C GLU A 152 -18.94 -12.81 -26.34
N ASP A 153 -18.60 -12.48 -25.08
CA ASP A 153 -19.54 -12.55 -23.93
C ASP A 153 -18.96 -11.94 -22.62
N TYR A 154 -18.21 -10.83 -22.72
CA TYR A 154 -17.44 -10.27 -21.60
C TYR A 154 -18.18 -9.16 -20.82
N GLU A 155 -19.23 -8.57 -21.42
CA GLU A 155 -19.85 -7.33 -20.94
C GLU A 155 -20.84 -7.57 -19.77
N ALA A 156 -21.48 -8.75 -19.70
CA ALA A 156 -22.52 -9.01 -18.69
C ALA A 156 -21.97 -9.28 -17.27
N ARG A 157 -20.72 -9.76 -17.14
CA ARG A 157 -20.04 -10.01 -15.85
C ARG A 157 -19.28 -8.79 -15.31
N SER A 158 -19.23 -7.72 -16.11
CA SER A 158 -18.63 -6.41 -15.76
C SER A 158 -19.45 -5.68 -14.69
N LYS A 159 -20.79 -5.75 -14.77
CA LYS A 159 -21.69 -5.00 -13.86
C LYS A 159 -21.76 -5.58 -12.45
N THR A 160 -21.75 -6.90 -12.28
CA THR A 160 -21.80 -7.56 -10.96
C THR A 160 -20.50 -7.39 -10.16
N ALA A 161 -19.36 -7.38 -10.84
CA ALA A 161 -18.07 -7.23 -10.16
C ALA A 161 -17.67 -5.79 -9.84
N LYS A 162 -18.28 -4.79 -10.50
CA LYS A 162 -18.09 -3.37 -10.17
C LYS A 162 -18.60 -3.07 -8.76
N ILE A 163 -19.64 -3.79 -8.32
CA ILE A 163 -20.23 -3.69 -6.97
C ILE A 163 -19.29 -4.33 -5.93
N GLU A 164 -18.64 -5.47 -6.24
CA GLU A 164 -17.70 -6.12 -5.31
C GLU A 164 -16.39 -5.31 -5.12
N CYS A 165 -15.90 -4.60 -6.14
CA CYS A 165 -14.71 -3.76 -6.02
C CYS A 165 -14.93 -2.54 -5.10
N TYR A 166 -16.13 -1.97 -5.05
CA TYR A 166 -16.44 -0.93 -4.08
C TYR A 166 -16.59 -1.51 -2.67
N GLN A 167 -17.18 -2.70 -2.50
CA GLN A 167 -17.37 -3.32 -1.18
C GLN A 167 -16.03 -3.63 -0.46
N VAL A 168 -15.01 -4.10 -1.17
CA VAL A 168 -13.69 -4.43 -0.57
C VAL A 168 -12.89 -3.17 -0.18
N VAL A 169 -13.02 -2.08 -0.95
CA VAL A 169 -12.43 -0.78 -0.59
C VAL A 169 -13.21 -0.14 0.56
N PHE A 170 -14.54 -0.18 0.55
CA PHE A 170 -15.37 0.36 1.63
C PHE A 170 -15.20 -0.40 2.95
N LEU A 171 -15.00 -1.73 2.92
CA LEU A 171 -14.75 -2.54 4.12
C LEU A 171 -13.36 -2.28 4.72
N ASN A 172 -12.34 -2.00 3.92
CA ASN A 172 -11.02 -1.61 4.44
C ASN A 172 -11.01 -0.18 4.99
N VAL A 173 -11.67 0.78 4.33
CA VAL A 173 -11.84 2.14 4.88
C VAL A 173 -12.64 2.11 6.17
N SER A 174 -13.67 1.26 6.28
CA SER A 174 -14.46 1.10 7.51
C SER A 174 -13.64 0.44 8.64
N ARG A 175 -12.75 -0.51 8.35
CA ARG A 175 -11.84 -1.09 9.36
C ARG A 175 -10.78 -0.10 9.82
N ILE A 176 -10.24 0.72 8.93
CA ILE A 176 -9.28 1.80 9.28
C ILE A 176 -9.98 2.88 10.12
N LEU A 177 -11.22 3.26 9.79
CA LEU A 177 -12.01 4.21 10.58
C LEU A 177 -12.33 3.67 11.99
N VAL A 178 -12.65 2.37 12.11
CA VAL A 178 -12.89 1.71 13.41
C VAL A 178 -11.62 1.60 14.25
N ILE A 179 -10.45 1.37 13.64
CA ILE A 179 -9.15 1.37 14.34
C ILE A 179 -8.79 2.79 14.82
N SER A 180 -9.04 3.81 14.00
CA SER A 180 -8.81 5.22 14.38
C SER A 180 -9.78 5.71 15.46
N LEU A 181 -11.06 5.36 15.40
CA LEU A 181 -12.05 5.69 16.44
C LEU A 181 -11.80 4.90 17.74
N GLY A 182 -11.36 3.65 17.65
CA GLY A 182 -10.98 2.82 18.80
C GLY A 182 -9.77 3.35 19.56
N LYS A 183 -8.74 3.85 18.85
CA LYS A 183 -7.58 4.54 19.45
C LYS A 183 -7.99 5.85 20.14
N TRP A 184 -8.88 6.63 19.54
CA TRP A 184 -9.41 7.87 20.14
C TRP A 184 -10.23 7.61 21.41
N TYR A 185 -11.07 6.57 21.42
CA TYR A 185 -11.84 6.19 22.60
C TYR A 185 -10.94 5.73 23.75
N TYR A 186 -9.90 4.95 23.47
CA TYR A 186 -8.92 4.53 24.48
C TYR A 186 -8.12 5.71 25.06
N LEU A 187 -7.70 6.66 24.23
CA LEU A 187 -6.97 7.86 24.68
C LEU A 187 -7.86 8.82 25.49
N LEU A 188 -9.14 8.98 25.11
CA LEU A 188 -10.11 9.76 25.88
C LEU A 188 -10.40 9.15 27.27
N ASN A 189 -10.46 7.82 27.37
CA ASN A 189 -10.72 7.14 28.65
C ASN A 189 -9.48 7.12 29.56
N TYR A 190 -8.28 6.97 29.00
CA TYR A 190 -7.02 7.05 29.74
C TYR A 190 -6.81 8.44 30.36
N ASN A 191 -7.18 9.51 29.64
CA ASN A 191 -7.08 10.89 30.12
C ASN A 191 -8.14 11.22 31.20
N LYS A 192 -9.27 10.50 31.21
CA LYS A 192 -10.31 10.62 32.24
C LYS A 192 -9.91 9.97 33.57
N GLN A 193 -9.14 8.87 33.52
CA GLN A 193 -8.65 8.15 34.68
C GLN A 193 -7.45 8.83 35.35
N SER A 194 -6.61 9.52 34.58
CA SER A 194 -5.49 10.30 35.12
C SER A 194 -5.92 11.63 35.76
N ASN A 195 -7.15 12.10 35.53
CA ASN A 195 -7.67 13.39 36.05
C ASN A 195 -8.70 13.22 37.19
N SER A 196 -8.85 12.00 37.73
CA SER A 196 -9.78 11.71 38.86
C SER A 196 -9.07 11.45 40.20
N ASN A 197 -7.83 11.93 40.37
CA ASN A 197 -7.10 11.87 41.66
C ASN A 197 -6.99 13.22 42.35
N ASN A 198 -8.08 13.99 42.33
CA ASN A 198 -8.35 15.03 43.31
C ASN A 198 -9.84 15.34 43.23
N PHE A 199 -10.63 14.89 44.21
CA PHE A 199 -11.64 15.71 44.91
C PHE A 199 -12.40 14.83 45.91
N ILE A 200 -11.95 14.92 47.16
CA ILE A 200 -12.75 15.09 48.39
C ILE A 200 -13.69 13.93 48.82
N PHE A 201 -13.18 13.21 49.82
CA PHE A 201 -13.88 12.65 50.98
C PHE A 201 -14.92 13.65 51.54
N LEU A 202 -16.20 13.30 51.65
CA LEU A 202 -17.08 13.80 52.73
C LEU A 202 -18.43 13.06 52.76
N ILE A 203 -18.60 12.37 53.90
CA ILE A 203 -19.80 11.85 54.57
C ILE A 203 -20.47 10.62 53.95
#